data_AF-A0A961ZJQ3-F1
#
_entry.id   AF-A0A961ZJQ3-F1
#
_cell.length_a   1.000
_cell.length_b   1.000
_cell.length_c   1.000
_cell.angle_alpha   90.00
_cell.angle_beta   90.00
_cell.angle_gamma   90.00
#
_symmetry.space_group_name_H-M   'P 1'
#
loop_
_entity.id
_entity.type
_entity.pdbx_description
1 polymer ?
#
loop_
_entity_poly.entity_id
_entity_poly.type
_entity_poly.pdbx_seq_one_letter_code
_entity_poly.pdbx_strand_id
1 'polypeptide(L)'
;MPNSPERRFKLKPRFSIIHHPLRVKFGLSFTTYAVIDSVHQLSHRPDHPWCTQSKAEIANFLDISDRQAFRAIKDGLDAGLLEKNDRGDLRSTNKWVEQVVLYDHSERAQGR
;
A
#
# COMPACT_ATOMS: atom_id res chain seq x y z
N MET A 1 6.39 41.29 5.42
CA MET A 1 6.73 40.05 4.69
C MET A 1 5.46 39.24 4.55
N PRO A 2 4.95 38.93 3.34
CA PRO A 2 3.80 38.04 3.23
C PRO A 2 4.24 36.61 3.55
N ASN A 3 3.45 35.94 4.40
CA ASN A 3 3.65 34.57 4.85
C ASN A 3 3.91 33.63 3.67
N SER A 4 5.09 33.01 3.65
CA SER A 4 5.38 31.89 2.78
C SER A 4 4.38 30.77 3.11
N PRO A 5 3.67 30.17 2.13
CA PRO A 5 2.73 29.11 2.42
C PRO A 5 3.50 27.98 3.09
N GLU A 6 3.13 27.63 4.32
CA GLU A 6 3.67 26.48 5.02
C GLU A 6 3.64 25.30 4.06
N ARG A 7 4.83 24.84 3.64
CA ARG A 7 4.93 23.68 2.75
C ARG A 7 4.37 22.49 3.51
N ARG A 8 3.09 22.18 3.28
CA ARG A 8 2.46 20.97 3.79
C ARG A 8 3.28 19.78 3.30
N PHE A 9 4.05 19.17 4.18
CA PHE A 9 4.81 17.97 3.87
C PHE A 9 3.81 16.91 3.38
N LYS A 10 3.88 16.55 2.10
CA LYS A 10 3.15 15.43 1.52
C LYS A 10 4.08 14.24 1.50
N LEU A 11 3.68 13.15 2.17
CA LEU A 11 4.38 11.88 2.02
C LEU A 11 4.32 11.49 0.54
N LYS A 12 5.47 11.09 -0.01
CA LYS A 12 5.56 10.56 -1.38
C LYS A 12 6.03 9.11 -1.31
N PRO A 13 5.51 8.23 -2.18
CA PRO A 13 6.11 6.92 -2.37
C PRO A 13 7.56 7.08 -2.81
N ARG A 14 8.42 6.16 -2.37
CA ARG A 14 9.85 6.19 -2.69
C ARG A 14 10.29 4.92 -3.41
N PHE A 15 9.91 3.77 -2.88
CA PHE A 15 10.21 2.46 -3.41
C PHE A 15 9.22 1.44 -2.84
N SER A 16 9.15 0.26 -3.46
CA SER A 16 8.42 -0.89 -2.93
C SER A 16 9.32 -2.12 -2.92
N ILE A 17 9.27 -2.89 -1.83
CA ILE A 17 9.99 -4.16 -1.68
C ILE A 17 9.00 -5.30 -1.85
N ILE A 18 9.28 -6.23 -2.75
CA ILE A 18 8.36 -7.31 -3.09
C ILE A 18 8.77 -8.61 -2.41
N HIS A 19 7.99 -9.03 -1.41
CA HIS A 19 8.13 -10.35 -0.79
C HIS A 19 7.50 -11.41 -1.69
N HIS A 20 8.29 -12.01 -2.58
CA HIS A 20 7.82 -13.00 -3.57
C HIS A 20 6.98 -14.15 -2.97
N PRO A 21 7.34 -14.77 -1.82
CA PRO A 21 6.52 -15.84 -1.25
C PRO A 21 5.11 -15.36 -0.86
N LEU A 22 5.01 -14.15 -0.32
CA LEU A 22 3.74 -13.59 0.13
C LEU A 22 2.90 -13.10 -1.05
N ARG A 23 3.55 -12.52 -2.08
CA ARG A 23 2.91 -12.21 -3.35
C ARG A 23 2.23 -13.46 -3.93
N VAL A 24 2.93 -14.60 -3.94
CA VAL A 24 2.38 -15.88 -4.43
C VAL A 24 1.30 -16.42 -3.50
N LYS A 25 1.52 -16.38 -2.17
CA LYS A 25 0.53 -16.79 -1.14
C LYS A 25 -0.83 -16.10 -1.33
N PHE A 26 -0.81 -14.81 -1.66
CA PHE A 26 -2.02 -14.02 -1.88
C PHE A 26 -2.47 -13.95 -3.34
N GLY A 27 -1.82 -14.67 -4.26
CA GLY A 27 -2.18 -14.67 -5.69
C GLY A 27 -2.03 -13.32 -6.39
N LEU A 28 -1.17 -12.44 -5.88
CA LEU A 28 -1.06 -11.06 -6.36
C LEU A 28 -0.17 -10.95 -7.60
N SER A 29 -0.55 -10.07 -8.54
CA SER A 29 0.38 -9.60 -9.56
C SER A 29 1.46 -8.71 -8.92
N PHE A 30 2.58 -8.51 -9.63
CA PHE A 30 3.61 -7.55 -9.19
C PHE A 30 3.04 -6.14 -9.01
N THR A 31 2.21 -5.70 -9.96
CA THR A 31 1.52 -4.41 -9.91
C THR A 31 0.60 -4.32 -8.69
N THR A 32 -0.22 -5.34 -8.45
CA THR A 32 -1.16 -5.36 -7.32
C THR A 32 -0.40 -5.27 -6.00
N TYR A 33 0.67 -6.03 -5.86
CA TYR A 33 1.52 -5.97 -4.68
C TYR A 33 2.10 -4.56 -4.47
N ALA A 34 2.71 -3.98 -5.51
CA ALA A 34 3.35 -2.66 -5.41
C ALA A 34 2.34 -1.54 -5.08
N VAL A 35 1.12 -1.64 -5.59
CA VAL A 35 0.02 -0.71 -5.25
C VAL A 35 -0.37 -0.84 -3.78
N ILE A 36 -0.56 -2.06 -3.27
CA ILE A 36 -0.91 -2.29 -1.85
C ILE A 36 0.21 -1.79 -0.93
N ASP A 37 1.46 -2.10 -1.26
CA ASP A 37 2.63 -1.62 -0.52
C ASP A 37 2.72 -0.09 -0.54
N SER A 38 2.48 0.55 -1.69
CA SER A 38 2.45 2.01 -1.78
C SER A 38 1.36 2.63 -0.88
N VAL A 39 0.15 2.05 -0.89
CA VAL A 39 -0.94 2.47 0.00
C VAL A 39 -0.53 2.30 1.47
N HIS A 40 0.07 1.16 1.82
CA HIS A 40 0.59 0.89 3.16
C HIS A 40 1.59 1.97 3.59
N GLN A 41 2.63 2.23 2.81
CA GLN A 41 3.64 3.25 3.12
C GLN A 41 3.02 4.65 3.28
N LEU A 42 2.02 4.98 2.47
CA LEU A 42 1.31 6.26 2.51
C LEU A 42 0.30 6.39 3.66
N SER A 43 -0.16 5.27 4.23
CA SER A 43 -1.15 5.24 5.31
C SER A 43 -0.55 5.20 6.73
N HIS A 44 0.78 5.33 6.90
CA HIS A 44 1.45 5.30 8.22
C HIS A 44 1.72 6.68 8.83
N ARG A 45 0.87 7.68 8.55
CA ARG A 45 1.04 9.01 9.16
C ARG A 45 0.44 9.02 10.57
N PRO A 46 1.16 9.49 11.61
CA PRO A 46 0.66 9.49 13.00
C PRO A 46 -0.64 10.27 13.20
N ASP A 47 -0.83 11.32 12.41
CA ASP A 47 -1.96 12.25 12.44
C ASP A 47 -3.16 11.75 11.62
N HIS A 48 -2.91 10.94 10.60
CA HIS A 48 -3.96 10.45 9.71
C HIS A 48 -3.58 9.11 9.08
N PRO A 49 -4.07 7.97 9.61
CA PRO A 49 -3.66 6.64 9.17
C PRO A 49 -4.41 6.22 7.89
N TRP A 50 -4.41 7.08 6.87
CA TRP A 50 -5.08 6.89 5.60
C TRP A 50 -4.21 7.45 4.47
N CYS A 51 -4.10 6.68 3.38
CA CYS A 51 -3.50 7.14 2.14
C CYS A 51 -4.44 8.13 1.48
N THR A 52 -4.08 9.40 1.54
CA THR A 52 -4.79 10.54 0.92
C THR A 52 -4.29 10.87 -0.49
N GLN A 53 -3.30 10.12 -0.99
CA GLN A 53 -2.89 10.26 -2.39
C GLN A 53 -3.97 9.73 -3.32
N SER A 54 -4.12 10.41 -4.45
CA SER A 54 -5.02 9.98 -5.50
C SER A 54 -4.50 8.72 -6.19
N LYS A 55 -5.42 7.95 -6.78
CA LYS A 55 -5.08 6.76 -7.56
C LYS A 55 -4.16 7.10 -8.75
N ALA A 56 -4.34 8.26 -9.36
CA ALA A 56 -3.51 8.75 -10.46
C ALA A 56 -2.08 9.04 -10.00
N GLU A 57 -1.89 9.59 -8.79
CA GLU A 57 -0.54 9.80 -8.23
C GLU A 57 0.18 8.47 -7.96
N ILE A 58 -0.53 7.47 -7.45
CA ILE A 58 0.03 6.12 -7.26
C ILE A 58 0.36 5.46 -8.61
N ALA A 59 -0.53 5.59 -9.60
CA ALA A 59 -0.33 5.05 -10.94
C ALA A 59 0.91 5.66 -11.61
N ASN A 60 1.03 6.99 -11.55
CA ASN A 60 2.18 7.71 -12.08
C ASN A 60 3.49 7.35 -11.36
N PHE A 61 3.46 7.14 -10.03
CA PHE A 61 4.64 6.69 -9.29
C PHE A 61 5.12 5.30 -9.73
N LEU A 62 4.18 4.38 -9.95
CA LEU A 62 4.49 2.99 -10.33
C LEU A 62 4.67 2.78 -11.84
N ASP A 63 4.56 3.86 -12.64
CA ASP A 63 4.59 3.82 -14.10
C ASP A 63 3.59 2.82 -14.70
N ILE A 64 2.33 2.91 -14.23
CA ILE A 64 1.21 2.08 -14.69
C ILE A 64 0.02 2.93 -15.10
N SER A 65 -0.90 2.34 -15.86
CA SER A 65 -2.17 3.02 -16.17
C SER A 65 -3.08 3.16 -14.95
N ASP A 66 -3.91 4.21 -14.93
CA ASP A 66 -4.97 4.39 -13.92
C ASP A 66 -5.89 3.17 -13.83
N ARG A 67 -6.15 2.50 -14.95
CA ARG A 67 -6.95 1.27 -15.00
C ARG A 67 -6.26 0.12 -14.24
N GLN A 68 -4.94 -0.02 -14.37
CA GLN A 68 -4.18 -1.01 -13.62
C GLN A 68 -4.17 -0.68 -12.12
N ALA A 69 -3.96 0.59 -11.75
CA ALA A 69 -4.04 1.02 -10.36
C ALA A 69 -5.43 0.77 -9.75
N PHE A 70 -6.50 1.09 -10.49
CA PHE A 70 -7.87 0.82 -10.06
C PHE A 70 -8.14 -0.67 -9.84
N ARG A 71 -7.73 -1.52 -10.79
CA ARG A 71 -7.85 -2.99 -10.66
C ARG A 71 -7.07 -3.52 -9.47
N ALA A 72 -5.82 -3.09 -9.30
CA ALA A 72 -4.99 -3.47 -8.18
C ALA A 72 -5.60 -3.09 -6.82
N ILE A 73 -6.18 -1.88 -6.71
CA ILE A 73 -6.90 -1.46 -5.50
C ILE A 73 -8.11 -2.35 -5.25
N LYS A 74 -8.90 -2.64 -6.30
CA LYS A 74 -10.06 -3.54 -6.19
C LYS A 74 -9.63 -4.93 -5.72
N ASP A 75 -8.60 -5.51 -6.33
CA ASP A 75 -8.07 -6.82 -5.96
C ASP A 75 -7.60 -6.84 -4.48
N GLY A 76 -6.96 -5.76 -4.03
CA GLY A 76 -6.53 -5.60 -2.63
C GLY A 76 -7.70 -5.50 -1.65
N LEU A 77 -8.77 -4.80 -2.01
CA LEU A 77 -10.01 -4.72 -1.22
C LEU A 77 -10.70 -6.08 -1.16
N ASP A 78 -10.87 -6.74 -2.31
CA ASP A 78 -11.51 -8.06 -2.41
C ASP A 78 -10.74 -9.13 -1.62
N ALA A 79 -9.41 -9.05 -1.58
CA ALA A 79 -8.55 -9.96 -0.80
C ALA A 79 -8.50 -9.66 0.71
N GLY A 80 -9.15 -8.58 1.15
CA GLY A 80 -9.11 -8.08 2.53
C GLY A 80 -7.71 -7.59 2.96
N LEU A 81 -6.88 -7.17 2.00
CA LEU A 81 -5.53 -6.62 2.24
C LEU A 81 -5.55 -5.09 2.34
N LEU A 82 -6.55 -4.46 1.72
CA LEU A 82 -6.87 -3.05 1.86
C LEU A 82 -8.25 -2.86 2.49
N GLU A 83 -8.43 -1.71 3.11
CA GLU A 83 -9.71 -1.19 3.57
C GLU A 83 -9.89 0.26 3.09
N LYS A 84 -11.14 0.72 3.09
CA LYS A 84 -11.54 2.03 2.57
C LYS A 84 -12.49 2.71 3.56
N ASN A 85 -12.23 3.97 3.89
CA ASN A 85 -13.12 4.77 4.74
C ASN A 85 -14.29 5.38 3.94
N ASP A 86 -15.20 6.09 4.62
CA ASP A 86 -16.37 6.74 4.01
C ASP A 86 -16.01 7.83 2.99
N ARG A 87 -14.84 8.47 3.13
CA ARG A 87 -14.31 9.48 2.19
C ARG A 87 -13.64 8.85 0.97
N GLY A 88 -13.37 7.55 1.06
CA GLY A 88 -12.72 6.76 0.04
C GLY A 88 -11.21 6.74 0.07
N ASP A 89 -10.60 7.18 1.17
CA ASP A 89 -9.18 7.00 1.42
C ASP A 89 -8.88 5.53 1.75
N LEU A 90 -7.67 5.08 1.42
CA LEU A 90 -7.28 3.68 1.52
C LEU A 90 -6.27 3.46 2.63
N ARG A 91 -6.25 2.25 3.20
CA ARG A 91 -5.21 1.80 4.13
C ARG A 91 -5.04 0.28 3.99
N SER A 92 -3.85 -0.23 4.32
CA SER A 92 -3.63 -1.67 4.48
C SER A 92 -4.26 -2.20 5.77
N THR A 93 -4.92 -3.35 5.71
CA THR A 93 -5.49 -4.01 6.89
C THR A 93 -4.39 -4.60 7.79
N ASN A 94 -4.75 -4.98 9.01
CA ASN A 94 -3.83 -5.71 9.92
C ASN A 94 -3.33 -7.02 9.30
N LYS A 95 -4.14 -7.68 8.46
CA LYS A 95 -3.75 -8.87 7.70
C LYS A 95 -2.50 -8.61 6.84
N TRP A 96 -2.40 -7.45 6.19
CA TRP A 96 -1.20 -7.08 5.44
C TRP A 96 0.00 -6.85 6.38
N VAL A 97 -0.22 -6.13 7.49
CA VAL A 97 0.85 -5.82 8.46
C VAL A 97 1.45 -7.10 9.06
N GLU A 98 0.61 -7.98 9.60
CA GLU A 98 1.02 -9.21 10.26
C GLU A 98 1.72 -10.18 9.30
N GLN A 99 1.22 -10.28 8.07
CA GLN A 99 1.69 -11.30 7.13
C GLN A 99 2.88 -10.82 6.29
N VAL A 100 2.97 -9.52 6.02
CA VAL A 100 3.94 -8.94 5.07
C VAL A 100 4.97 -8.06 5.74
N VAL A 101 4.56 -7.19 6.66
CA VAL A 101 5.46 -6.19 7.27
C VAL A 101 6.22 -6.78 8.45
N LEU A 102 5.51 -7.49 9.32
CA LEU A 102 6.06 -8.19 10.48
C LEU A 102 6.57 -9.59 10.12
N TYR A 103 6.65 -9.92 8.83
CA TYR A 103 6.93 -11.25 8.32
C TYR A 103 8.05 -11.95 9.10
N ASP A 104 7.65 -12.91 9.93
CA ASP A 104 8.58 -13.72 10.70
C ASP A 104 8.99 -14.95 9.86
N HIS A 105 10.29 -15.09 9.65
CA HIS A 105 10.88 -16.24 8.97
C HIS A 105 10.88 -17.52 9.85
N SER A 106 10.53 -17.42 11.14
CA SER A 106 10.63 -18.51 12.12
C SER A 106 9.75 -19.72 11.82
N GLU A 107 8.65 -19.58 11.07
CA GLU A 107 7.75 -20.71 10.75
C GLU A 107 8.38 -21.79 9.85
N ARG A 108 9.55 -21.53 9.23
CA ARG A 108 10.27 -22.56 8.45
C ARG A 108 11.12 -23.51 9.30
N ALA A 109 11.28 -23.26 10.60
CA ALA A 109 12.13 -24.10 11.46
C ALA A 109 11.40 -25.31 12.10
N GLN A 110 10.09 -25.47 11.90
CA GLN A 110 9.31 -26.55 12.55
C GLN A 110 8.69 -27.57 11.58
N GLY A 111 9.16 -27.59 10.33
CA GLY A 111 8.71 -28.53 9.30
C GLY A 111 9.86 -29.28 8.63
N ARG A 112 10.65 -30.03 9.40
CA ARG A 112 11.49 -31.13 8.93
C ARG A 112 11.51 -32.24 9.96
#